data_AF-A0AAN9UK73-F1
#
_entry.id   AF-A0AAN9UK73-F1
#
_cell.length_a   1.000
_cell.length_b   1.000
_cell.length_c   1.000
_cell.angle_alpha   90.00
_cell.angle_beta   90.00
_cell.angle_gamma   90.00
#
_symmetry.space_group_name_H-M   'P 1'
#
loop_
_entity.id
_entity.type
_entity.pdbx_description
1 polymer ?
#
loop_
_entity_poly.entity_id
_entity_poly.type
_entity_poly.pdbx_seq_one_letter_code
_entity_poly.pdbx_strand_id
1 'polypeptide(L)'
;MLAVRQRAAYIARRARPANLTLRQATRSYASDHNHGDHHHDHHHAPEVTEPLGASFYGALGALGFSIALYSVSRDENSSLSKWIDSFRLAKVNAWEERNTLRLDMYEKASVDKHLFLTDVKAGKFELRTPELFGAGSPNNVPAGHYINLDKVTAHYRKQYLDEEERKAKKLAAAKEE
;
A
#
# COMPACT_ATOMS: atom_id res chain seq x y z
N MET A 1 9.04 -2.58 -6.06
CA MET A 1 7.61 -2.63 -6.44
C MET A 1 6.87 -3.93 -6.07
N LEU A 2 7.50 -4.91 -5.40
CA LEU A 2 6.87 -6.20 -5.12
C LEU A 2 5.98 -6.21 -3.86
N ALA A 3 6.31 -5.42 -2.83
CA ALA A 3 5.59 -5.41 -1.55
C ALA A 3 4.15 -4.83 -1.63
N VAL A 4 3.89 -3.89 -2.55
CA VAL A 4 2.56 -3.28 -2.72
C VAL A 4 1.57 -4.27 -3.35
N ARG A 5 2.05 -5.14 -4.24
CA ARG A 5 1.22 -6.16 -4.92
C ARG A 5 0.73 -7.25 -3.94
N GLN A 6 1.54 -7.59 -2.94
CA GLN A 6 1.17 -8.61 -1.95
C GLN A 6 0.04 -8.16 -1.03
N ARG A 7 -0.08 -6.86 -0.73
CA ARG A 7 -1.13 -6.32 0.18
C ARG A 7 -2.50 -6.21 -0.48
N ALA A 8 -2.57 -5.87 -1.77
CA ALA A 8 -3.84 -5.79 -2.51
C ALA A 8 -4.55 -7.16 -2.63
N ALA A 9 -3.78 -8.24 -2.82
CA ALA A 9 -4.32 -9.60 -2.90
C ALA A 9 -4.86 -10.13 -1.56
N TYR A 10 -4.48 -9.52 -0.43
CA TYR A 10 -4.95 -9.90 0.90
C TYR A 10 -6.31 -9.25 1.23
N ILE A 11 -6.52 -8.01 0.79
CA ILE A 11 -7.78 -7.27 0.99
C ILE A 11 -8.92 -7.90 0.15
N ALA A 12 -8.62 -8.35 -1.08
CA ALA A 12 -9.61 -9.02 -1.93
C ALA A 12 -10.11 -10.37 -1.38
N ARG A 13 -9.33 -11.05 -0.52
CA ARG A 13 -9.77 -12.31 0.12
C ARG A 13 -10.68 -12.09 1.33
N ARG A 14 -10.63 -10.91 1.96
CA ARG A 14 -11.47 -10.55 3.11
C ARG A 14 -12.88 -10.10 2.71
N ALA A 15 -13.09 -9.76 1.44
CA ALA A 15 -14.38 -9.33 0.89
C ALA A 15 -15.27 -10.50 0.40
N ARG A 16 -14.90 -11.76 0.66
CA ARG A 16 -15.83 -12.88 0.46
C ARG A 16 -16.87 -12.84 1.58
N PRO A 17 -18.18 -12.77 1.28
CA PRO A 17 -19.19 -12.97 2.30
C PRO A 17 -19.05 -14.40 2.83
N ALA A 18 -18.58 -14.51 4.07
CA ALA A 18 -18.70 -15.75 4.82
C ALA A 18 -20.20 -16.01 5.04
N ASN A 19 -20.66 -17.17 4.60
CA ASN A 19 -21.87 -17.84 5.07
C ASN A 19 -23.21 -17.30 4.53
N LEU A 20 -23.42 -17.43 3.22
CA LEU A 20 -24.76 -17.76 2.71
C LEU A 20 -24.97 -19.27 2.90
N THR A 21 -25.19 -19.69 4.15
CA THR A 21 -25.80 -21.00 4.40
C THR A 21 -27.20 -20.92 3.81
N LEU A 22 -27.41 -21.57 2.67
CA LEU A 22 -28.72 -21.86 2.13
C LEU A 22 -29.48 -22.60 3.25
N ARG A 23 -30.36 -21.90 3.95
CA ARG A 23 -31.21 -22.50 4.98
C ARG A 23 -32.12 -23.46 4.22
N GLN A 24 -31.72 -24.73 4.20
CA GLN A 24 -32.51 -25.82 3.67
C GLN A 24 -33.84 -25.78 4.42
N ALA A 25 -34.87 -25.29 3.73
CA ALA A 25 -36.22 -25.28 4.26
C ALA A 25 -36.65 -26.74 4.41
N THR A 26 -36.53 -27.27 5.63
CA THR A 26 -37.21 -28.50 6.03
C THR A 26 -38.70 -28.22 5.91
N ARG A 27 -39.27 -28.60 4.76
CA ARG A 27 -40.71 -28.76 4.59
C ARG A 27 -41.12 -29.93 5.48
N SER A 28 -41.49 -29.62 6.73
CA SER A 28 -42.23 -30.57 7.56
C SER A 28 -43.64 -30.66 7.01
N TYR A 29 -43.91 -31.71 6.25
CA TYR A 29 -45.29 -32.13 6.00
C TYR A 29 -45.88 -32.51 7.35
N ALA A 30 -46.81 -31.69 7.85
CA ALA A 30 -47.65 -32.05 8.98
C ALA A 30 -48.63 -33.13 8.51
N SER A 31 -48.27 -34.39 8.73
CA SER A 31 -49.20 -35.50 8.76
C SER A 31 -48.74 -36.45 9.87
N ASP A 32 -48.92 -36.00 11.11
CA ASP A 32 -48.99 -36.90 12.25
C ASP A 32 -50.35 -37.61 12.17
N HIS A 33 -50.36 -38.81 11.57
CA HIS A 33 -51.51 -39.72 11.61
C HIS A 33 -51.22 -40.75 12.70
N ASN A 34 -51.52 -40.36 13.93
CA ASN A 34 -51.61 -41.28 15.05
C ASN A 34 -53.00 -41.91 15.00
N HIS A 35 -53.07 -43.22 14.77
CA HIS A 35 -54.33 -43.98 14.76
C HIS A 35 -54.83 -44.13 16.21
N GLY A 36 -55.88 -43.39 16.55
CA GLY A 36 -56.57 -43.50 17.83
C GLY A 36 -57.90 -42.77 17.79
N ASP A 37 -58.95 -43.54 17.54
CA ASP A 37 -60.36 -43.34 17.91
C ASP A 37 -61.00 -41.94 17.88
N HIS A 38 -61.93 -41.81 16.93
CA HIS A 38 -63.22 -41.12 17.04
C HIS A 38 -63.27 -39.75 17.72
N HIS A 39 -63.41 -38.66 16.96
CA HIS A 39 -64.40 -37.58 17.17
C HIS A 39 -64.45 -36.67 15.93
N HIS A 40 -65.65 -36.40 15.41
CA HIS A 40 -65.89 -35.49 14.29
C HIS A 40 -65.78 -34.04 14.76
N ASP A 41 -64.65 -33.39 14.50
CA ASP A 41 -64.52 -31.94 14.63
C ASP A 41 -64.31 -31.32 13.25
N HIS A 42 -65.15 -30.35 12.92
CA HIS A 42 -65.12 -29.60 11.67
C HIS A 42 -63.89 -28.70 11.64
N HIS A 43 -62.80 -29.17 11.04
CA HIS A 43 -61.61 -28.36 10.81
C HIS A 43 -61.90 -27.27 9.77
N HIS A 44 -62.27 -26.08 10.23
CA HIS A 44 -62.04 -24.86 9.48
C HIS A 44 -60.52 -24.70 9.36
N ALA A 45 -59.98 -24.85 8.14
CA ALA A 45 -58.61 -24.44 7.86
C ALA A 45 -58.48 -22.96 8.25
N PRO A 46 -57.49 -22.57 9.08
CA PRO A 46 -57.33 -21.18 9.43
C PRO A 46 -57.09 -20.39 8.13
N GLU A 47 -57.93 -19.40 7.85
CA GLU A 47 -57.67 -18.40 6.81
C GLU A 47 -56.44 -17.60 7.23
N VAL A 48 -55.25 -18.14 6.95
CA VAL A 48 -53.99 -17.43 7.17
C VAL A 48 -53.89 -16.41 6.06
N THR A 49 -54.24 -15.17 6.38
CA THR A 49 -53.97 -14.01 5.53
C THR A 49 -52.46 -13.79 5.50
N GLU A 50 -51.75 -14.45 4.58
CA GLU A 50 -50.31 -14.24 4.41
C GLU A 50 -50.05 -12.78 4.04
N PRO A 51 -49.44 -11.96 4.93
CA PRO A 51 -49.17 -10.58 4.60
C PRO A 51 -48.11 -10.54 3.49
N LEU A 52 -48.24 -9.59 2.58
CA LEU A 52 -47.26 -9.35 1.53
C LEU A 52 -45.87 -9.22 2.17
N GLY A 53 -44.92 -10.06 1.74
CA GLY A 53 -43.61 -10.15 2.37
C GLY A 53 -42.86 -8.81 2.32
N ALA A 54 -41.92 -8.60 3.24
CA ALA A 54 -41.12 -7.37 3.32
C ALA A 54 -40.43 -6.98 1.99
N SER A 55 -40.10 -7.96 1.15
CA SER A 55 -39.54 -7.75 -0.19
C SER A 55 -40.49 -7.01 -1.14
N PHE A 56 -41.82 -7.22 -1.01
CA PHE A 56 -42.83 -6.52 -1.83
C PHE A 56 -42.84 -5.01 -1.53
N TYR A 57 -42.86 -4.65 -0.24
CA TYR A 57 -42.76 -3.24 0.18
C TYR A 57 -41.40 -2.63 -0.17
N GLY A 58 -40.32 -3.42 -0.08
CA GLY A 58 -38.99 -3.01 -0.55
C GLY A 58 -38.97 -2.71 -2.05
N ALA A 59 -39.62 -3.54 -2.88
CA ALA A 59 -39.71 -3.33 -4.31
C ALA A 59 -40.55 -2.09 -4.67
N LEU A 60 -41.69 -1.88 -3.99
CA LEU A 60 -42.49 -0.66 -4.16
C LEU A 60 -41.72 0.59 -3.73
N GLY A 61 -40.97 0.52 -2.63
CA GLY A 61 -40.11 1.60 -2.18
C GLY A 61 -38.99 1.91 -3.20
N ALA A 62 -38.35 0.88 -3.75
CA ALA A 62 -37.32 1.03 -4.77
C ALA A 62 -37.88 1.63 -6.08
N LEU A 63 -39.10 1.23 -6.46
CA LEU A 63 -39.79 1.78 -7.63
C LEU A 63 -40.16 3.26 -7.41
N GLY A 64 -40.73 3.60 -6.25
CA GLY A 64 -41.02 5.01 -5.92
C GLY A 64 -39.76 5.86 -5.85
N PHE A 65 -38.69 5.32 -5.25
CA PHE A 65 -37.40 5.99 -5.17
C PHE A 65 -36.76 6.23 -6.55
N SER A 66 -36.84 5.26 -7.47
CA SER A 66 -36.28 5.41 -8.82
C SER A 66 -37.02 6.48 -9.63
N ILE A 67 -38.34 6.56 -9.52
CA ILE A 67 -39.16 7.61 -10.14
C ILE A 67 -38.81 8.98 -9.56
N ALA A 68 -38.70 9.09 -8.23
CA ALA A 68 -38.32 10.34 -7.57
C ALA A 68 -36.91 10.78 -8.01
N LEU A 69 -35.95 9.86 -8.02
CA LEU A 69 -34.58 10.15 -8.46
C LEU A 69 -34.54 10.59 -9.92
N TYR A 70 -35.29 9.92 -10.81
CA TYR A 70 -35.39 10.30 -12.22
C TYR A 70 -36.00 11.70 -12.39
N SER A 71 -37.01 12.04 -11.61
CA SER A 71 -37.64 13.37 -11.68
C SER A 71 -36.66 14.49 -11.31
N VAL A 72 -35.81 14.27 -10.31
CA VAL A 72 -34.77 15.21 -9.88
C VAL A 72 -33.59 15.24 -10.85
N SER A 73 -33.24 14.11 -11.47
CA SER A 73 -32.08 14.01 -12.38
C SER A 73 -32.37 14.44 -13.82
N ARG A 74 -33.63 14.64 -14.20
CA ARG A 74 -34.02 14.92 -15.60
C ARG A 74 -33.56 16.29 -16.09
N ASP A 75 -33.34 17.23 -15.18
CA ASP A 75 -32.85 18.57 -15.51
C ASP A 75 -31.30 18.59 -15.56
N GLU A 76 -30.74 19.09 -16.67
CA GLU A 76 -29.29 19.15 -16.89
C GLU A 76 -28.57 19.99 -15.81
N ASN A 77 -29.26 20.98 -15.24
CA ASN A 77 -28.75 21.87 -14.19
C ASN A 77 -29.25 21.52 -12.78
N SER A 78 -29.71 20.28 -12.57
CA SER A 78 -30.25 19.86 -11.28
C SER A 78 -29.27 20.11 -10.12
N SER A 79 -29.81 20.48 -8.95
CA SER A 79 -28.98 20.68 -7.76
C SER A 79 -28.26 19.39 -7.32
N LEU A 80 -28.81 18.23 -7.69
CA LEU A 80 -28.24 16.92 -7.42
C LEU A 80 -27.01 16.63 -8.31
N SER A 81 -27.04 17.00 -9.60
CA SER A 81 -25.85 16.88 -10.47
C SER A 81 -24.73 17.79 -9.98
N LYS A 82 -25.02 19.06 -9.66
CA LYS A 82 -24.05 20.01 -9.09
C LYS A 82 -23.45 19.53 -7.77
N TRP A 83 -24.27 18.93 -6.91
CA TRP A 83 -23.81 18.36 -5.65
C TRP A 83 -22.90 17.15 -5.88
N ILE A 84 -23.26 16.22 -6.77
CA ILE A 84 -22.41 15.08 -7.15
C ILE A 84 -21.09 15.56 -7.78
N ASP A 85 -21.16 16.55 -8.66
CA ASP A 85 -20.00 17.12 -9.33
C ASP A 85 -19.07 17.83 -8.35
N SER A 86 -19.59 18.46 -7.30
CA SER A 86 -18.75 19.08 -6.26
C SER A 86 -17.80 18.06 -5.59
N PHE A 87 -18.28 16.83 -5.32
CA PHE A 87 -17.43 15.78 -4.76
C PHE A 87 -16.48 15.16 -5.78
N ARG A 88 -16.90 15.10 -7.06
CA ARG A 88 -16.06 14.57 -8.14
C ARG A 88 -14.92 15.53 -8.43
N LEU A 89 -15.22 16.81 -8.69
CA LEU A 89 -14.23 17.84 -9.03
C LEU A 89 -13.20 18.01 -7.92
N ALA A 90 -13.62 18.11 -6.65
CA ALA A 90 -12.68 18.27 -5.53
C ALA A 90 -11.71 17.07 -5.41
N LYS A 91 -12.19 15.85 -5.67
CA LYS A 91 -11.34 14.65 -5.61
C LYS A 91 -10.46 14.51 -6.85
N VAL A 92 -11.01 14.72 -8.04
CA VAL A 92 -10.29 14.58 -9.31
C VAL A 92 -9.16 15.61 -9.38
N ASN A 93 -9.44 16.88 -9.08
CA ASN A 93 -8.43 17.94 -9.09
C ASN A 93 -7.31 17.68 -8.09
N ALA A 94 -7.64 17.26 -6.86
CA ALA A 94 -6.64 16.93 -5.85
C ALA A 94 -5.78 15.69 -6.22
N TRP A 95 -6.31 14.77 -7.04
CA TRP A 95 -5.53 13.64 -7.55
C TRP A 95 -4.63 14.06 -8.70
N GLU A 96 -5.13 14.90 -9.61
CA GLU A 96 -4.36 15.47 -10.71
C GLU A 96 -3.19 16.31 -10.19
N GLU A 97 -3.44 17.26 -9.27
CA GLU A 97 -2.41 18.09 -8.63
C GLU A 97 -1.32 17.27 -7.92
N ARG A 98 -1.69 16.18 -7.26
CA ARG A 98 -0.71 15.29 -6.63
C ARG A 98 0.11 14.51 -7.65
N ASN A 99 -0.48 14.17 -8.78
CA ASN A 99 0.20 13.43 -9.83
C ASN A 99 1.16 14.36 -10.59
N THR A 100 0.75 15.58 -10.90
CA THR A 100 1.63 16.60 -11.51
C THR A 100 2.81 16.90 -10.60
N LEU A 101 2.57 17.17 -9.30
CA LEU A 101 3.65 17.43 -8.34
C LEU A 101 4.64 16.26 -8.23
N ARG A 102 4.17 15.00 -8.30
CA ARG A 102 5.07 13.83 -8.30
C ARG A 102 5.91 13.77 -9.58
N LEU A 103 5.30 14.04 -10.74
CA LEU A 103 6.02 14.05 -12.01
C LEU A 103 7.11 15.12 -12.00
N ASP A 104 6.80 16.34 -11.54
CA ASP A 104 7.76 17.42 -11.40
C ASP A 104 8.93 17.06 -10.48
N MET A 105 8.65 16.39 -9.35
CA MET A 105 9.69 15.90 -8.45
C MET A 105 10.60 14.87 -9.12
N TYR A 106 10.02 13.92 -9.87
CA TYR A 106 10.80 12.91 -10.59
C TYR A 106 11.64 13.52 -11.71
N GLU A 107 11.08 14.48 -12.44
CA GLU A 107 11.79 15.19 -13.49
C GLU A 107 12.98 15.96 -12.93
N LYS A 108 12.77 16.77 -11.88
CA LYS A 108 13.85 17.48 -11.19
C LYS A 108 14.92 16.53 -10.66
N ALA A 109 14.52 15.43 -10.03
CA ALA A 109 15.46 14.42 -9.53
C ALA A 109 16.24 13.73 -10.67
N SER A 110 15.63 13.57 -11.85
CA SER A 110 16.30 12.98 -13.01
C SER A 110 17.33 13.93 -13.64
N VAL A 111 17.01 15.23 -13.70
CA VAL A 111 17.93 16.28 -14.17
C VAL A 111 19.12 16.39 -13.21
N ASP A 112 18.85 16.41 -11.91
CA ASP A 112 19.89 16.50 -10.88
C ASP A 112 20.79 15.26 -10.86
N LYS A 113 20.21 14.07 -11.04
CA LYS A 113 21.00 12.83 -11.21
C LYS A 113 21.96 12.92 -12.40
N HIS A 114 21.58 13.61 -13.47
CA HIS A 114 22.48 13.78 -14.61
C HIS A 114 23.73 14.58 -14.22
N LEU A 115 23.60 15.61 -13.39
CA LEU A 115 24.73 16.38 -12.86
C LEU A 115 25.72 15.49 -12.12
N PHE A 116 25.23 14.60 -11.24
CA PHE A 116 26.12 13.71 -10.48
C PHE A 116 26.73 12.55 -11.28
N LEU A 117 26.12 12.18 -12.41
CA LEU A 117 26.62 11.10 -13.26
C LEU A 117 27.62 11.58 -14.31
N THR A 118 27.46 12.81 -14.81
CA THR A 118 28.37 13.39 -15.80
C THR A 118 29.54 14.12 -15.19
N ASP A 119 29.43 14.51 -13.91
CA ASP A 119 30.57 15.09 -13.22
C ASP A 119 31.74 14.10 -13.19
N VAL A 120 32.90 14.57 -13.63
CA VAL A 120 34.12 13.78 -13.61
C VAL A 120 34.46 13.62 -12.14
N LYS A 121 34.22 12.42 -11.58
CA LYS A 121 34.60 12.09 -10.20
C LYS A 121 36.03 12.58 -9.98
N ALA A 122 36.15 13.63 -9.18
CA ALA A 122 37.44 14.22 -8.97
C ALA A 122 38.39 13.15 -8.38
N GLY A 123 39.59 13.10 -8.93
CA GLY A 123 40.54 12.01 -8.75
C GLY A 123 40.88 11.77 -7.28
N LYS A 124 41.52 10.61 -7.02
CA LYS A 124 41.97 10.14 -5.69
C LYS A 124 42.36 11.31 -4.77
N PHE A 125 41.48 11.66 -3.83
CA PHE A 125 41.77 12.67 -2.83
C PHE A 125 42.48 12.04 -1.65
N GLU A 126 43.54 12.70 -1.20
CA GLU A 126 44.17 12.36 0.06
C GLU A 126 43.26 12.82 1.21
N LEU A 127 43.06 11.92 2.18
CA LEU A 127 42.21 12.16 3.33
C LEU A 127 42.96 13.06 4.32
N ARG A 128 42.52 14.32 4.50
CA ARG A 128 43.12 15.24 5.48
C ARG A 128 42.93 14.76 6.93
N THR A 129 41.82 14.08 7.22
CA THR A 129 41.42 13.65 8.57
C THR A 129 40.94 12.20 8.55
N PRO A 130 41.86 11.22 8.49
CA PRO A 130 41.52 9.79 8.42
C PRO A 130 40.88 9.26 9.72
N GLU A 131 41.03 9.93 10.85
CA GLU A 131 40.39 9.57 12.11
C GLU A 131 38.86 9.67 12.08
N LEU A 132 38.28 10.43 11.15
CA LEU A 132 36.83 10.64 11.08
C LEU A 132 36.05 9.38 10.65
N PHE A 133 36.69 8.39 10.01
CA PHE A 133 36.01 7.17 9.58
C PHE A 133 35.47 6.31 10.73
N GLY A 134 36.05 6.45 11.93
CA GLY A 134 35.57 5.80 13.15
C GLY A 134 34.73 6.70 14.04
N ALA A 135 34.55 7.98 13.68
CA ALA A 135 33.82 8.94 14.49
C ALA A 135 32.31 8.74 14.29
N GLY A 136 31.65 8.21 15.31
CA GLY A 136 30.21 8.01 15.31
C GLY A 136 29.68 7.72 16.71
N SER A 137 28.36 7.68 16.85
CA SER A 137 27.73 7.22 18.09
C SER A 137 28.09 5.76 18.32
N PRO A 138 28.54 5.36 19.53
CA PRO A 138 28.78 3.95 19.86
C PRO A 138 27.48 3.15 19.92
N ASN A 139 26.33 3.82 20.06
CA ASN A 139 25.03 3.20 20.27
C ASN A 139 24.13 3.34 19.05
N ASN A 140 23.28 2.32 18.83
CA ASN A 140 22.23 2.29 17.79
C ASN A 140 22.77 2.40 16.34
N VAL A 141 23.89 1.73 16.06
CA VAL A 141 24.46 1.67 14.71
C VAL A 141 23.95 0.41 13.99
N PRO A 142 23.23 0.54 12.85
CA PRO A 142 22.76 -0.62 12.10
C PRO A 142 23.95 -1.40 11.52
N ALA A 143 23.78 -2.72 11.40
CA ALA A 143 24.79 -3.58 10.79
C ALA A 143 25.07 -3.11 9.34
N GLY A 144 26.35 -2.95 9.00
CA GLY A 144 26.80 -2.46 7.69
C GLY A 144 26.92 -0.94 7.57
N HIS A 145 26.75 -0.18 8.65
CA HIS A 145 26.98 1.28 8.65
C HIS A 145 28.44 1.67 8.39
N TYR A 146 29.39 0.92 8.96
CA TYR A 146 30.82 1.12 8.72
C TYR A 146 31.27 0.35 7.48
N ILE A 147 32.01 1.03 6.60
CA ILE A 147 32.55 0.47 5.36
C ILE A 147 33.82 -0.35 5.69
N ASN A 148 34.05 -1.45 4.99
CA ASN A 148 35.32 -2.18 5.10
C ASN A 148 36.47 -1.32 4.55
N LEU A 149 37.45 -1.02 5.41
CA LEU A 149 38.62 -0.18 5.11
C LEU A 149 39.91 -0.98 4.84
N ASP A 150 39.86 -2.32 4.76
CA ASP A 150 41.04 -3.19 4.65
C ASP A 150 41.95 -2.81 3.48
N LYS A 151 41.36 -2.46 2.33
CA LYS A 151 42.12 -2.03 1.14
C LYS A 151 42.83 -0.69 1.35
N VAL A 152 42.19 0.23 2.06
CA VAL A 152 42.76 1.55 2.38
C VAL A 152 43.89 1.40 3.38
N THR A 153 43.68 0.60 4.44
CA THR A 153 44.75 0.33 5.42
C THR A 153 45.95 -0.36 4.77
N ALA A 154 45.73 -1.34 3.88
CA ALA A 154 46.79 -2.00 3.15
C ALA A 154 47.58 -1.03 2.24
N HIS A 155 46.91 -0.07 1.61
CA HIS A 155 47.57 0.94 0.78
C HIS A 155 48.52 1.82 1.61
N TYR A 156 48.03 2.40 2.71
CA TYR A 156 48.85 3.27 3.56
C TYR A 156 49.97 2.52 4.28
N ARG A 157 49.75 1.25 4.67
CA ARG A 157 50.82 0.39 5.19
C ARG A 157 51.95 0.20 4.18
N LYS A 158 51.61 -0.02 2.90
CA LYS A 158 52.63 -0.13 1.84
C LYS A 158 53.40 1.18 1.67
N GLN A 159 52.69 2.31 1.60
CA GLN A 159 53.34 3.62 1.52
C GLN A 159 54.30 3.89 2.68
N TYR A 160 53.92 3.53 3.91
CA TYR A 160 54.79 3.65 5.07
C TYR A 160 56.08 2.84 4.93
N LEU A 161 55.98 1.57 4.52
CA LEU A 161 57.14 0.71 4.31
C LEU A 161 58.06 1.25 3.20
N ASP A 162 57.49 1.69 2.08
CA ASP A 162 58.24 2.28 0.97
C ASP A 162 59.00 3.54 1.41
N GLU A 163 58.41 4.36 2.28
CA GLU A 163 59.06 5.54 2.85
C GLU A 163 60.17 5.20 3.83
N GLU A 164 59.99 4.18 4.68
CA GLU A 164 61.03 3.69 5.58
C GLU A 164 62.23 3.16 4.80
N GLU A 165 62.00 2.35 3.76
CA GLU A 165 63.06 1.89 2.87
C GLU A 165 63.81 3.05 2.21
N ARG A 166 63.07 4.08 1.75
CA ARG A 166 63.68 5.28 1.17
C ARG A 166 64.53 6.04 2.18
N LYS A 167 64.07 6.17 3.44
CA LYS A 167 64.82 6.83 4.53
C LYS A 167 66.05 6.01 4.90
N ALA A 168 65.94 4.68 4.99
CA ALA A 168 67.06 3.78 5.27
C ALA A 168 68.12 3.84 4.17
N LYS A 169 67.73 3.83 2.90
CA LYS A 169 68.65 3.99 1.75
C LYS A 169 69.39 5.33 1.79
N LYS A 170 68.70 6.43 2.10
CA LYS A 170 69.33 7.75 2.26
C LYS A 170 70.30 7.79 3.44
N LEU A 171 69.96 7.16 4.56
CA LEU A 171 70.83 7.08 5.74
C LEU A 171 72.06 6.23 5.48
N ALA A 172 71.93 5.14 4.70
CA ALA A 172 73.06 4.31 4.30
C ALA A 172 74.03 5.08 3.39
N ALA A 173 73.51 5.76 2.36
CA ALA A 173 74.32 6.58 1.46
C ALA A 173 75.05 7.72 2.20
N ALA A 174 74.38 8.39 3.15
CA ALA A 174 74.99 9.46 3.95
C ALA A 174 76.03 8.99 4.98
N LYS A 175 76.17 7.68 5.20
CA LYS A 175 77.23 7.08 6.04
C LYS A 175 78.45 6.61 5.24
N GLU A 176 78.28 6.45 3.93
CA GLU A 176 79.35 6.03 3.01
C GLU A 176 80.15 7.22 2.44
N GLU A 177 79.59 8.43 2.51
CA GLU A 177 80.30 9.73 2.35
C GLU A 177 80.99 10.16 3.65
#